data_AF-A0A420WJQ7-F1
#
_entry.id   AF-A0A420WJQ7-F1
#
_cell.length_a   1.000
_cell.length_b   1.000
_cell.length_c   1.000
_cell.angle_alpha   90.00
_cell.angle_beta   90.00
_cell.angle_gamma   90.00
#
_symmetry.space_group_name_H-M   'P 1'
#
loop_
_entity.id
_entity.type
_entity.pdbx_description
1 polymer ?
#
loop_
_entity_poly.entity_id
_entity_poly.type
_entity_poly.pdbx_seq_one_letter_code
_entity_poly.pdbx_strand_id
1 'polypeptide(L)'
;MPQEEMITPKQAGGAFADGLTLIRLLTTPVIMALIYFYWPETKMAVLISVLFIIAALTDIFDDYFGGSSRSVNRKFGWVDDAADTTLVVGTLIALLVVIYQEGILAWPFALPAGIIIIREIVIGLTRGFEISRLGWNDSKLGNAKSGLSMLAVCILVASPWLTQAIDKYRAGADNAMDVFNAASPWVWGTGQAVLWVAALLSVISAINILKTPRRVGVLSQGESE
;
A
#
# COMPACT_ATOMS: atom_id res chain seq x y z
N MET A 1 13.16 6.43 -45.75
CA MET A 1 12.90 7.33 -44.60
C MET A 1 12.28 6.47 -43.51
N PRO A 2 12.88 6.37 -42.31
CA PRO A 2 12.24 5.64 -41.22
C PRO A 2 10.97 6.42 -40.84
N GLN A 3 9.84 5.71 -40.79
CA GLN A 3 8.55 6.24 -40.38
C GLN A 3 8.70 6.73 -38.93
N GLU A 4 8.61 8.03 -38.71
CA GLU A 4 8.62 8.63 -37.38
C GLU A 4 7.32 8.20 -36.69
N GLU A 5 7.42 7.16 -35.86
CA GLU A 5 6.30 6.53 -35.18
C GLU A 5 5.73 7.55 -34.17
N MET A 6 4.74 8.34 -34.61
CA MET A 6 4.08 9.35 -33.78
C MET A 6 3.42 8.66 -32.57
N ILE A 7 3.98 8.90 -31.40
CA ILE A 7 3.48 8.41 -30.12
C ILE A 7 2.07 8.98 -29.93
N THR A 8 1.06 8.12 -29.98
CA THR A 8 -0.33 8.53 -29.73
C THR A 8 -0.48 8.99 -28.27
N PRO A 9 -1.36 9.95 -27.93
CA PRO A 9 -1.55 10.40 -26.56
C PRO A 9 -1.92 9.26 -25.58
N LYS A 10 -2.53 8.17 -26.10
CA LYS A 10 -2.77 6.93 -25.35
C LYS A 10 -1.50 6.13 -25.03
N GLN A 11 -0.50 6.14 -25.91
CA GLN A 11 0.82 5.53 -25.68
C GLN A 11 1.68 6.38 -24.72
N ALA A 12 1.57 7.71 -24.81
CA ALA A 12 2.27 8.62 -23.89
C ALA A 12 1.77 8.49 -22.43
N GLY A 13 0.46 8.35 -22.23
CA GLY A 13 -0.13 8.12 -20.90
C GLY A 13 0.30 6.81 -20.25
N GLY A 14 0.41 5.73 -21.04
CA GLY A 14 0.88 4.42 -20.55
C GLY A 14 2.36 4.41 -20.16
N ALA A 15 3.23 5.06 -20.95
CA ALA A 15 4.65 5.16 -20.63
C ALA A 15 4.92 6.03 -19.40
N PHE A 16 4.11 7.08 -19.18
CA PHE A 16 4.18 7.91 -17.99
C PHE A 16 3.80 7.12 -16.73
N ALA A 17 2.69 6.38 -16.76
CA ALA A 17 2.28 5.51 -15.65
C ALA A 17 3.34 4.44 -15.32
N ASP A 18 3.92 3.78 -16.33
CA ASP A 18 4.99 2.80 -16.11
C ASP A 18 6.23 3.42 -15.42
N GLY A 19 6.55 4.70 -15.71
CA GLY A 19 7.62 5.43 -15.04
C GLY A 19 7.32 5.75 -13.57
N LEU A 20 6.08 6.12 -13.26
CA LEU A 20 5.62 6.39 -11.90
C LEU A 20 5.63 5.11 -11.04
N THR A 21 5.18 3.97 -11.59
CA THR A 21 5.28 2.65 -10.93
C THR A 21 6.74 2.30 -10.60
N LEU A 22 7.66 2.56 -11.53
CA LEU A 22 9.09 2.28 -11.32
C LEU A 22 9.71 3.18 -10.24
N ILE A 23 9.31 4.45 -10.21
CA ILE A 23 9.69 5.39 -9.14
C ILE A 23 9.14 4.91 -7.80
N ARG A 24 7.89 4.43 -7.70
CA ARG A 24 7.33 3.86 -6.47
C ARG A 24 8.11 2.63 -6.01
N LEU A 25 8.45 1.75 -6.95
CA LEU A 25 9.22 0.54 -6.68
C LEU A 25 10.62 0.87 -6.13
N LEU A 26 11.24 1.96 -6.58
CA LEU A 26 12.52 2.44 -6.06
C LEU A 26 12.38 3.27 -4.78
N THR A 27 11.28 4.00 -4.61
CA THR A 27 11.03 4.83 -3.42
C THR A 27 10.70 3.99 -2.20
N THR A 28 10.00 2.86 -2.39
CA THR A 28 9.64 1.95 -1.29
C THR A 28 10.86 1.43 -0.51
N PRO A 29 11.91 0.86 -1.12
CA PRO A 29 13.11 0.43 -0.38
C PRO A 29 13.85 1.59 0.27
N VAL A 30 13.78 2.81 -0.29
CA VAL A 30 14.30 4.02 0.38
C VAL A 30 13.52 4.30 1.66
N ILE A 31 12.18 4.27 1.61
CA ILE A 31 11.31 4.41 2.80
C ILE A 31 11.64 3.32 3.83
N MET A 32 11.78 2.06 3.40
CA MET A 32 12.14 0.95 4.28
C MET A 32 13.50 1.15 4.95
N ALA A 33 14.52 1.59 4.20
CA ALA A 33 15.84 1.88 4.73
C ALA A 33 15.81 3.05 5.72
N LEU A 34 15.07 4.11 5.41
CA LEU A 34 14.91 5.24 6.33
C LEU A 34 14.22 4.82 7.62
N ILE A 35 13.20 3.96 7.54
CA ILE A 35 12.57 3.39 8.73
C ILE A 35 13.59 2.58 9.52
N TYR A 36 14.32 1.67 8.86
CA TYR A 36 15.30 0.80 9.50
C TYR A 36 16.39 1.55 10.26
N PHE A 37 16.94 2.61 9.68
CA PHE A 37 18.08 3.33 10.26
C PHE A 37 17.70 4.48 11.19
N TYR A 38 16.52 5.08 11.01
CA TYR A 38 16.22 6.37 11.63
C TYR A 38 14.86 6.45 12.34
N TRP A 39 13.97 5.48 12.19
CA TRP A 39 12.74 5.47 12.99
C TRP A 39 13.05 4.94 14.40
N PRO A 40 12.51 5.54 15.49
CA PRO A 40 11.43 6.51 15.56
C PRO A 40 11.86 8.00 15.71
N GLU A 41 13.05 8.40 15.27
CA GLU A 41 13.51 9.79 15.42
C GLU A 41 12.52 10.79 14.79
N THR A 42 12.08 11.81 15.55
CA THR A 42 11.02 12.74 15.16
C THR A 42 11.21 13.36 13.77
N LYS A 43 12.40 13.91 13.51
CA LYS A 43 12.70 14.63 12.25
C LYS A 43 12.64 13.68 11.06
N MET A 44 13.16 12.47 11.25
CA MET A 44 13.19 11.45 10.22
C MET A 44 11.80 10.83 10.04
N ALA A 45 11.01 10.67 11.10
CA ALA A 45 9.63 10.24 11.02
C ALA A 45 8.77 11.21 10.19
N VAL A 46 9.01 12.53 10.27
CA VAL A 46 8.37 13.52 9.37
C VAL A 46 8.76 13.27 7.91
N LEU A 47 10.05 13.12 7.63
CA LEU A 47 10.55 12.87 6.27
C LEU A 47 9.96 11.57 5.69
N ILE A 48 9.98 10.48 6.45
CA ILE A 48 9.43 9.19 6.05
C ILE A 48 7.92 9.33 5.79
N SER A 49 7.18 10.04 6.65
CA SER A 49 5.74 10.29 6.45
C SER A 49 5.47 11.04 5.15
N VAL A 50 6.25 12.09 4.85
CA VAL A 50 6.10 12.87 3.62
C VAL A 50 6.41 12.02 2.39
N LEU A 51 7.50 11.26 2.41
CA LEU A 51 7.86 10.35 1.32
C LEU A 51 6.79 9.28 1.10
N PHE A 52 6.26 8.71 2.17
CA PHE A 52 5.17 7.74 2.12
C PHE A 52 3.90 8.34 1.50
N ILE A 53 3.50 9.55 1.91
CA ILE A 53 2.35 10.25 1.33
C ILE A 53 2.57 10.55 -0.15
N ILE A 54 3.77 11.00 -0.54
CA ILE A 54 4.08 11.24 -1.96
C ILE A 54 3.96 9.93 -2.75
N ALA A 55 4.58 8.84 -2.27
CA ALA A 55 4.49 7.53 -2.91
C ALA A 55 3.04 7.02 -3.00
N ALA A 56 2.22 7.32 -1.99
CA ALA A 56 0.80 7.01 -1.95
C ALA A 56 -0.02 7.81 -2.95
N LEU A 57 0.28 9.09 -3.12
CA LEU A 57 -0.39 9.92 -4.11
C LEU A 57 -0.05 9.48 -5.52
N THR A 58 1.21 9.08 -5.78
CA THR A 58 1.64 8.54 -7.08
C THR A 58 0.80 7.33 -7.49
N ASP A 59 0.35 6.51 -6.54
CA ASP A 59 -0.51 5.33 -6.80
C ASP A 59 -1.88 5.73 -7.36
N ILE A 60 -2.50 6.72 -6.72
CA ILE A 60 -3.77 7.28 -7.18
C ILE A 60 -3.64 7.90 -8.58
N PHE A 61 -2.49 8.52 -8.88
CA PHE A 61 -2.23 9.07 -10.21
C PHE A 61 -2.04 7.97 -11.26
N ASP A 62 -1.36 6.87 -10.95
CA ASP A 62 -1.21 5.74 -11.88
C ASP A 62 -2.55 5.11 -12.22
N ASP A 63 -3.41 4.92 -11.22
CA ASP A 63 -4.78 4.42 -11.41
C ASP A 63 -5.63 5.39 -12.25
N TYR A 64 -5.48 6.70 -12.02
CA TYR A 64 -6.21 7.72 -12.76
C TYR A 64 -5.80 7.82 -14.23
N PHE A 65 -4.49 7.78 -14.53
CA PHE A 65 -3.99 7.89 -15.90
C PHE A 65 -4.00 6.56 -16.67
N GLY A 66 -3.87 5.43 -15.98
CA GLY A 66 -3.97 4.08 -16.57
C GLY A 66 -5.41 3.61 -16.82
N GLY A 67 -6.40 4.20 -16.14
CA GLY A 67 -7.78 3.73 -16.03
C GLY A 67 -8.65 3.72 -17.30
N SER A 68 -8.16 4.19 -18.46
CA SER A 68 -8.92 4.14 -19.73
C SER A 68 -8.42 3.08 -20.71
N SER A 69 -7.26 2.46 -20.47
CA SER A 69 -6.81 1.37 -21.32
C SER A 69 -5.90 0.43 -20.56
N ARG A 70 -6.41 -0.79 -20.36
CA ARG A 70 -5.64 -2.03 -20.50
C ARG A 70 -5.03 -2.10 -21.91
N SER A 71 -4.23 -1.09 -22.25
CA SER A 71 -3.66 -0.88 -23.57
C SER A 71 -2.68 -2.01 -23.79
N VAL A 72 -2.84 -2.67 -24.92
CA VAL A 72 -2.07 -3.79 -25.47
C VAL A 72 -0.53 -3.51 -25.48
N ASN A 73 -0.10 -2.31 -25.08
CA ASN A 73 1.28 -1.83 -25.08
C ASN A 73 1.97 -1.81 -23.70
N ARG A 74 1.32 -2.23 -22.60
CA ARG A 74 1.94 -2.22 -21.26
C ARG A 74 2.89 -3.42 -21.07
N LYS A 75 4.19 -3.21 -21.28
CA LYS A 75 5.21 -4.28 -21.16
C LYS A 75 5.40 -4.79 -19.72
N PHE A 76 5.01 -3.99 -18.71
CA PHE A 76 5.20 -4.30 -17.29
C PHE A 76 3.91 -4.41 -16.48
N GLY A 77 2.75 -4.64 -17.12
CA GLY A 77 1.46 -4.69 -16.42
C GLY A 77 1.37 -5.72 -15.26
N TRP A 78 2.21 -6.76 -15.24
CA TRP A 78 2.33 -7.70 -14.11
C TRP A 78 3.14 -7.19 -12.91
N VAL A 79 4.11 -6.29 -13.13
CA VAL A 79 4.90 -5.64 -12.07
C VAL A 79 4.07 -4.55 -11.41
N ASP A 80 3.09 -4.00 -12.12
CA ASP A 80 2.18 -2.96 -11.63
C ASP A 80 1.31 -3.45 -10.46
N ASP A 81 0.67 -4.62 -10.59
CA ASP A 81 -0.17 -5.23 -9.53
C ASP A 81 0.67 -5.67 -8.31
N ALA A 82 1.95 -5.97 -8.50
CA ALA A 82 2.89 -6.29 -7.42
C ALA A 82 3.47 -5.03 -6.74
N ALA A 83 3.73 -3.96 -7.50
CA ALA A 83 4.30 -2.71 -6.98
C ALA A 83 3.29 -1.92 -6.15
N ASP A 84 2.01 -1.94 -6.51
CA ASP A 84 0.90 -1.31 -5.76
C ASP A 84 0.87 -1.81 -4.29
N THR A 85 0.94 -3.12 -4.09
CA THR A 85 0.96 -3.73 -2.74
C THR A 85 2.30 -3.65 -2.02
N THR A 86 3.40 -3.40 -2.74
CA THR A 86 4.75 -3.39 -2.18
C THR A 86 4.97 -2.24 -1.22
N LEU A 87 4.35 -1.07 -1.43
CA LEU A 87 4.53 0.09 -0.55
C LEU A 87 4.04 -0.20 0.88
N VAL A 88 2.79 -0.64 1.03
CA VAL A 88 2.19 -0.96 2.34
C VAL A 88 2.90 -2.15 2.98
N VAL A 89 3.09 -3.24 2.25
CA VAL A 89 3.72 -4.47 2.75
C VAL A 89 5.17 -4.21 3.17
N GLY A 90 5.97 -3.56 2.32
CA GLY A 90 7.36 -3.23 2.60
C GLY A 90 7.49 -2.32 3.82
N THR A 91 6.64 -1.30 3.92
CA THR A 91 6.64 -0.39 5.07
C THR A 91 6.25 -1.10 6.37
N LEU A 92 5.24 -2.00 6.34
CA LEU A 92 4.87 -2.82 7.50
C LEU A 92 6.00 -3.76 7.92
N ILE A 93 6.70 -4.39 6.97
CA ILE A 93 7.87 -5.23 7.25
C ILE A 93 8.97 -4.40 7.92
N ALA A 94 9.29 -3.22 7.39
CA ALA A 94 10.30 -2.36 7.98
C ALA A 94 9.93 -1.94 9.43
N LEU A 95 8.68 -1.56 9.68
CA LEU A 95 8.20 -1.27 11.02
C LEU A 95 8.26 -2.49 11.95
N LEU A 96 7.84 -3.67 11.48
CA LEU A 96 7.94 -4.92 12.26
C LEU A 96 9.38 -5.21 12.69
N VAL A 97 10.34 -5.06 11.77
CA VAL A 97 11.76 -5.30 12.05
C VAL A 97 12.29 -4.33 13.11
N VAL A 98 12.06 -3.03 12.94
CA VAL A 98 12.57 -2.02 13.89
C VAL A 98 11.93 -2.18 15.27
N ILE A 99 10.62 -2.36 15.33
CA ILE A 99 9.89 -2.54 16.60
C ILE A 99 10.32 -3.84 17.31
N TYR A 100 10.64 -4.88 16.54
CA TYR A 100 11.22 -6.11 17.08
C TYR A 100 12.62 -5.89 17.67
N GLN A 101 13.48 -5.16 16.95
CA GLN A 101 14.83 -4.84 17.42
C GLN A 101 14.83 -4.01 18.70
N GLU A 102 13.88 -3.08 18.83
CA GLU A 102 13.66 -2.27 20.03
C GLU A 102 13.00 -3.05 21.18
N GLY A 103 12.61 -4.32 20.98
CA GLY A 103 12.04 -5.17 22.03
C GLY A 103 10.63 -4.80 22.48
N ILE A 104 9.96 -3.87 21.78
CA ILE A 104 8.61 -3.36 22.09
C ILE A 104 7.52 -3.99 21.21
N LEU A 105 7.84 -5.05 20.47
CA LEU A 105 6.90 -5.74 19.61
C LEU A 105 5.78 -6.39 20.42
N ALA A 106 4.57 -5.85 20.24
CA ALA A 106 3.36 -6.37 20.85
C ALA A 106 2.45 -7.05 19.81
N TRP A 107 1.76 -8.10 20.25
CA TRP A 107 0.79 -8.84 19.42
C TRP A 107 -0.30 -7.97 18.77
N PRO A 108 -0.82 -6.87 19.38
CA PRO A 108 -1.87 -6.07 18.76
C PRO A 108 -1.43 -5.34 17.49
N PHE A 109 -0.12 -5.16 17.29
CA PHE A 109 0.45 -4.65 16.03
C PHE A 109 0.88 -5.79 15.12
N ALA A 110 1.59 -6.79 15.66
CA ALA A 110 2.18 -7.88 14.86
C ALA A 110 1.13 -8.70 14.11
N LEU A 111 -0.01 -8.97 14.75
CA LEU A 111 -1.06 -9.82 14.19
C LEU A 111 -1.77 -9.18 12.98
N PRO A 112 -2.35 -7.97 13.05
CA PRO A 112 -2.99 -7.35 11.88
C PRO A 112 -1.97 -7.04 10.76
N ALA A 113 -0.74 -6.67 11.09
CA ALA A 113 0.32 -6.48 10.11
C ALA A 113 0.62 -7.79 9.34
N GLY A 114 0.79 -8.90 10.08
CA GLY A 114 1.01 -10.22 9.48
C GLY A 114 -0.15 -10.68 8.60
N ILE A 115 -1.41 -10.46 9.03
CA ILE A 115 -2.60 -10.78 8.22
C ILE A 115 -2.57 -10.03 6.89
N ILE A 116 -2.29 -8.73 6.90
CA ILE A 116 -2.23 -7.92 5.67
C ILE A 116 -1.12 -8.44 4.76
N ILE A 117 0.09 -8.64 5.29
CA ILE A 117 1.24 -9.12 4.50
C ILE A 117 0.94 -10.48 3.85
N ILE A 118 0.49 -11.45 4.64
CA ILE A 118 0.18 -12.80 4.13
C ILE A 118 -0.93 -12.73 3.07
N ARG A 119 -1.97 -11.94 3.31
CA ARG A 119 -3.08 -11.78 2.37
C ARG A 119 -2.62 -11.18 1.05
N GLU A 120 -1.78 -10.15 1.07
CA GLU A 120 -1.30 -9.54 -0.18
C GLU A 120 -0.41 -10.50 -0.97
N ILE A 121 0.46 -11.26 -0.29
CA ILE A 121 1.27 -12.30 -0.96
C ILE A 121 0.38 -13.38 -1.56
N VAL A 122 -0.58 -13.93 -0.80
CA VAL A 122 -1.48 -14.99 -1.29
C VAL A 122 -2.31 -14.50 -2.47
N ILE A 123 -2.91 -13.31 -2.36
CA ILE A 123 -3.76 -12.78 -3.43
C ILE A 123 -2.95 -12.36 -4.64
N GLY A 124 -1.78 -11.72 -4.46
CA GLY A 124 -0.86 -11.40 -5.53
C GLY A 124 -0.43 -12.65 -6.31
N LEU A 125 -0.09 -13.75 -5.61
CA LEU A 125 0.23 -15.03 -6.24
C LEU A 125 -0.96 -15.61 -7.02
N THR A 126 -2.17 -15.59 -6.45
CA THR A 126 -3.38 -16.08 -7.15
C THR A 126 -3.71 -15.24 -8.39
N ARG A 127 -3.56 -13.91 -8.31
CA ARG A 127 -3.79 -13.00 -9.43
C ARG A 127 -2.77 -13.21 -10.54
N GLY A 128 -1.48 -13.31 -10.22
CA GLY A 128 -0.44 -13.57 -11.21
C GLY A 128 -0.68 -14.87 -12.00
N PHE A 129 -1.17 -15.91 -11.31
CA PHE A 129 -1.55 -17.16 -11.95
C PHE A 129 -2.82 -17.05 -12.82
N GLU A 130 -3.80 -16.23 -12.43
CA GLU A 130 -5.14 -16.18 -13.05
C GLU A 130 -5.36 -15.08 -14.09
N ILE A 131 -4.66 -13.95 -13.98
CA ILE A 131 -4.64 -12.89 -15.00
C ILE A 131 -4.12 -13.46 -16.33
N SER A 132 -3.25 -14.46 -16.27
CA SER A 132 -2.77 -15.24 -17.42
C SER A 132 -3.89 -16.03 -18.14
N ARG A 133 -5.11 -16.16 -17.58
CA ARG A 133 -6.17 -17.02 -18.12
C ARG A 133 -7.55 -16.39 -18.32
N LEU A 134 -8.06 -15.50 -17.44
CA LEU A 134 -9.53 -15.25 -17.41
C LEU A 134 -10.00 -13.79 -17.24
N GLY A 135 -9.11 -12.82 -17.04
CA GLY A 135 -9.50 -11.41 -16.87
C GLY A 135 -10.28 -11.15 -15.58
N TRP A 136 -9.65 -10.47 -14.61
CA TRP A 136 -10.26 -10.25 -13.31
C TRP A 136 -11.24 -9.06 -13.31
N ASN A 137 -12.39 -9.23 -12.64
CA ASN A 137 -13.37 -8.16 -12.41
C ASN A 137 -13.01 -7.38 -11.14
N ASP A 138 -12.87 -6.07 -11.28
CA ASP A 138 -12.58 -5.19 -10.16
C ASP A 138 -13.77 -5.10 -9.20
N SER A 139 -13.50 -5.29 -7.90
CA SER A 139 -14.51 -5.15 -6.86
C SER A 139 -14.29 -3.82 -6.15
N LYS A 140 -15.35 -3.03 -5.96
CA LYS A 140 -15.31 -1.77 -5.18
C LYS A 140 -14.79 -1.95 -3.74
N LEU A 141 -14.91 -3.17 -3.18
CA LEU A 141 -14.32 -3.55 -1.89
C LEU A 141 -12.77 -3.57 -1.91
N GLY A 142 -12.17 -3.69 -3.09
CA GLY A 142 -10.72 -3.69 -3.29
C GLY A 142 -10.06 -2.33 -3.04
N ASN A 143 -10.74 -1.23 -3.38
CA ASN A 143 -10.16 0.10 -3.24
C ASN A 143 -10.27 0.60 -1.80
N ALA A 144 -11.38 0.27 -1.13
CA ALA A 144 -11.61 0.66 0.27
C ALA A 144 -10.61 0.00 1.25
N LYS A 145 -10.27 -1.29 1.05
CA LYS A 145 -9.28 -1.97 1.89
C LYS A 145 -7.87 -1.37 1.72
N SER A 146 -7.49 -1.01 0.48
CA SER A 146 -6.16 -0.46 0.17
C SER A 146 -6.01 0.93 0.78
N GLY A 147 -7.02 1.79 0.62
CA GLY A 147 -7.02 3.11 1.26
C GLY A 147 -6.95 3.03 2.80
N LEU A 148 -7.61 2.06 3.42
CA LEU A 148 -7.56 1.86 4.87
C LEU A 148 -6.20 1.36 5.37
N SER A 149 -5.56 0.42 4.67
CA SER A 149 -4.22 -0.04 5.04
C SER A 149 -3.17 1.06 4.83
N MET A 150 -3.28 1.82 3.74
CA MET A 150 -2.46 3.00 3.46
C MET A 150 -2.57 4.03 4.60
N LEU A 151 -3.79 4.34 5.01
CA LEU A 151 -4.07 5.28 6.08
C LEU A 151 -3.50 4.78 7.41
N ALA A 152 -3.71 3.50 7.73
CA ALA A 152 -3.16 2.90 8.94
C ALA A 152 -1.64 3.04 9.01
N VAL A 153 -0.95 2.65 7.93
CA VAL A 153 0.51 2.73 7.85
C VAL A 153 0.99 4.18 7.92
N CYS A 154 0.31 5.11 7.25
CA CYS A 154 0.62 6.53 7.32
C CYS A 154 0.58 7.05 8.77
N ILE A 155 -0.45 6.68 9.55
CA ILE A 155 -0.57 7.08 10.96
C ILE A 155 0.53 6.43 11.81
N LEU A 156 0.84 5.15 11.58
CA LEU A 156 1.86 4.41 12.33
C LEU A 156 3.26 4.97 12.11
N VAL A 157 3.62 5.25 10.86
CA VAL A 157 4.90 5.91 10.50
C VAL A 157 4.96 7.32 11.10
N ALA A 158 3.85 8.06 11.05
CA ALA A 158 3.76 9.41 11.59
C ALA A 158 3.73 9.47 13.13
N SER A 159 3.48 8.34 13.80
CA SER A 159 3.25 8.28 15.24
C SER A 159 4.29 9.05 16.08
N PRO A 160 5.61 8.94 15.84
CA PRO A 160 6.59 9.64 16.68
C PRO A 160 6.48 11.16 16.66
N TRP A 161 6.26 11.76 15.48
CA TRP A 161 6.15 13.22 15.35
C TRP A 161 4.75 13.73 15.62
N LEU A 162 3.72 12.97 15.25
CA LEU A 162 2.32 13.33 15.46
C LEU A 162 1.97 13.31 16.95
N THR A 163 2.52 12.35 17.71
CA THR A 163 2.39 12.32 19.17
C THR A 163 2.98 13.58 19.79
N GLN A 164 4.22 13.92 19.46
CA GLN A 164 4.86 15.16 19.95
C GLN A 164 4.12 16.44 19.53
N ALA A 165 3.54 16.47 18.34
CA ALA A 165 2.74 17.62 17.89
C ALA A 165 1.47 17.74 18.73
N ILE A 166 0.68 16.66 18.87
CA ILE A 166 -0.57 16.64 19.65
C ILE A 166 -0.29 16.97 21.12
N ASP A 167 0.76 16.40 21.67
CA ASP A 167 1.17 16.60 23.05
C ASP A 167 1.56 18.06 23.31
N LYS A 168 2.26 18.73 22.38
CA LYS A 168 2.53 20.17 22.44
C LYS A 168 1.25 21.02 22.37
N TYR A 169 0.30 20.65 21.51
CA TYR A 169 -0.99 21.36 21.42
C TYR A 169 -1.84 21.17 22.69
N ARG A 170 -1.80 19.99 23.32
CA ARG A 170 -2.51 19.70 24.57
C ARG A 170 -1.88 20.38 25.79
N ALA A 171 -0.55 20.50 25.81
CA ALA A 171 0.22 21.12 26.89
C ALA A 171 0.08 22.65 26.98
N GLY A 172 -0.84 23.26 26.23
CA GLY A 172 -1.00 24.70 26.07
C GLY A 172 -1.45 25.51 27.30
N ALA A 173 -1.17 25.08 28.54
CA ALA A 173 -1.37 25.92 29.72
C ALA A 173 -0.44 25.57 30.90
N ASP A 174 -0.28 24.30 31.28
CA ASP A 174 0.40 23.96 32.54
C ASP A 174 1.36 22.76 32.34
N ASN A 175 2.65 23.00 32.57
CA ASN A 175 3.74 22.00 32.67
C ASN A 175 4.18 21.30 31.38
N ALA A 176 4.96 22.03 30.58
CA ALA A 176 5.75 21.49 29.46
C ALA A 176 6.72 20.34 29.83
N MET A 177 7.00 20.13 31.12
CA MET A 177 7.95 19.13 31.61
C MET A 177 7.36 17.71 31.75
N ASP A 178 6.05 17.57 31.98
CA ASP A 178 5.38 16.27 32.16
C ASP A 178 5.12 15.54 30.83
N VAL A 179 5.11 16.30 29.74
CA VAL A 179 4.78 15.84 28.39
C VAL A 179 5.96 15.16 27.70
N PHE A 180 7.20 15.52 28.06
CA PHE A 180 8.39 14.87 27.51
C PHE A 180 8.60 13.44 28.03
N ASN A 181 7.99 13.07 29.17
CA ASN A 181 8.26 11.79 29.85
C ASN A 181 7.22 10.69 29.58
N ALA A 182 6.09 11.01 28.94
CA ALA A 182 5.09 10.02 28.59
C ALA A 182 4.61 10.25 27.15
N ALA A 183 5.30 9.65 26.18
CA ALA A 183 4.83 9.59 24.81
C ALA A 183 3.40 9.01 24.80
N SER A 184 2.42 9.84 24.48
CA SER A 184 1.01 9.47 24.64
C SER A 184 0.63 8.35 23.66
N PRO A 185 0.21 7.15 24.11
CA PRO A 185 0.03 5.99 23.23
C PRO A 185 -1.14 6.08 22.24
N TRP A 186 -1.92 7.17 22.26
CA TRP A 186 -3.18 7.29 21.51
C TRP A 186 -3.01 7.30 20.00
N VAL A 187 -1.95 7.93 19.49
CA VAL A 187 -1.69 8.00 18.03
C VAL A 187 -1.35 6.61 17.51
N TRP A 188 -0.41 5.94 18.18
CA TRP A 188 -0.03 4.55 17.89
C TRP A 188 -1.24 3.60 18.01
N GLY A 189 -2.06 3.77 19.06
CA GLY A 189 -3.28 3.00 19.27
C GLY A 189 -4.33 3.21 18.16
N THR A 190 -4.48 4.44 17.67
CA THR A 190 -5.40 4.76 16.57
C THR A 190 -4.90 4.15 15.26
N GLY A 191 -3.59 4.26 14.97
CA GLY A 191 -2.98 3.59 13.82
C GLY A 191 -3.21 2.08 13.83
N GLN A 192 -3.05 1.44 14.99
CA GLN A 192 -3.35 0.02 15.16
C GLN A 192 -4.83 -0.28 14.96
N ALA A 193 -5.75 0.52 15.52
CA ALA A 193 -7.19 0.30 15.34
C ALA A 193 -7.61 0.34 13.87
N VAL A 194 -7.08 1.31 13.10
CA VAL A 194 -7.31 1.37 11.65
C VAL A 194 -6.68 0.16 10.95
N LEU A 195 -5.48 -0.27 11.38
CA LEU A 195 -4.82 -1.46 10.83
C LEU A 195 -5.64 -2.74 11.06
N TRP A 196 -6.28 -2.88 12.21
CA TRP A 196 -7.19 -3.99 12.52
C TRP A 196 -8.41 -4.00 11.61
N VAL A 197 -9.05 -2.84 11.41
CA VAL A 197 -10.18 -2.72 10.48
C VAL A 197 -9.75 -3.09 9.06
N ALA A 198 -8.59 -2.60 8.61
CA ALA A 198 -8.02 -2.95 7.32
C ALA A 198 -7.76 -4.47 7.20
N ALA A 199 -7.17 -5.09 8.22
CA ALA A 199 -6.89 -6.52 8.25
C ALA A 199 -8.18 -7.37 8.19
N LEU A 200 -9.23 -7.01 8.93
CA LEU A 200 -10.50 -7.72 8.90
C LEU A 200 -11.18 -7.63 7.54
N LEU A 201 -11.25 -6.43 6.94
CA LEU A 201 -11.80 -6.24 5.61
C LEU A 201 -10.99 -6.99 4.54
N SER A 202 -9.68 -7.03 4.71
CA SER A 202 -8.75 -7.75 3.84
C SER A 202 -9.00 -9.26 3.82
N VAL A 203 -9.28 -9.85 4.99
CA VAL A 203 -9.67 -11.27 5.13
C VAL A 203 -11.04 -11.54 4.51
N ILE A 204 -12.04 -10.68 4.78
CA ILE A 204 -13.38 -10.82 4.20
C ILE A 204 -13.31 -10.78 2.67
N SER A 205 -12.52 -9.84 2.13
CA SER A 205 -12.26 -9.74 0.69
C SER A 205 -11.60 -11.02 0.14
N ALA A 206 -10.59 -11.56 0.83
CA ALA A 206 -9.92 -12.79 0.43
C ALA A 206 -10.88 -13.99 0.37
N ILE A 207 -11.74 -14.15 1.38
CA ILE A 207 -12.72 -15.23 1.43
C ILE A 207 -13.75 -15.10 0.29
N ASN A 208 -14.20 -13.88 -0.02
CA ASN A 208 -15.14 -13.64 -1.11
C ASN A 208 -14.54 -14.00 -2.47
N ILE A 209 -13.27 -13.68 -2.67
CA ILE A 209 -12.50 -14.04 -3.87
C ILE A 209 -12.41 -15.56 -4.03
N LEU A 210 -12.14 -16.29 -2.95
CA LEU A 210 -12.05 -17.76 -2.97
C LEU A 210 -13.41 -18.45 -3.14
N LYS A 211 -14.48 -17.88 -2.60
CA LYS A 211 -15.84 -18.45 -2.64
C LYS A 211 -16.59 -18.19 -3.93
N THR A 212 -16.19 -17.20 -4.72
CA THR A 212 -16.91 -16.85 -5.95
C THR A 212 -16.73 -17.96 -6.98
N PRO A 213 -17.80 -18.71 -7.35
CA PRO A 213 -17.69 -19.76 -8.35
C PRO A 213 -17.25 -19.15 -9.68
N ARG A 214 -16.05 -19.51 -10.11
CA ARG A 214 -15.49 -19.06 -11.38
C ARG A 214 -16.35 -19.67 -12.49
N ARG A 215 -17.11 -18.85 -13.19
CA ARG A 215 -17.62 -19.26 -14.51
C ARG A 215 -16.40 -19.44 -15.38
N VAL A 216 -15.93 -20.68 -15.48
CA VAL A 216 -15.14 -21.12 -16.62
C VAL A 216 -16.02 -20.80 -17.81
N GLY A 217 -15.63 -19.78 -18.58
CA GLY A 217 -16.23 -19.56 -19.89
C GLY A 217 -16.03 -20.85 -20.67
N VAL A 218 -17.10 -21.63 -20.76
CA VAL A 218 -17.19 -22.77 -21.67
C VAL A 218 -17.10 -22.16 -23.06
N LEU A 219 -15.90 -22.10 -23.63
CA LEU A 219 -15.72 -21.94 -25.06
C LEU A 219 -16.04 -23.29 -25.71
N SER A 220 -17.34 -23.57 -25.83
CA SER A 220 -17.93 -24.69 -26.57
C SER A 220 -19.43 -24.43 -26.56
N GLN A 221 -20.17 -24.22 -27.64
CA GLN A 221 -20.10 -24.32 -29.10
C GLN A 221 -21.25 -23.38 -29.57
N GLY A 222 -21.42 -22.89 -30.78
CA GLY A 222 -20.93 -23.21 -32.11
C GLY A 222 -21.92 -22.57 -33.12
N GLU A 223 -21.49 -22.44 -34.35
CA GLU A 223 -22.27 -22.47 -35.60
C GLU A 223 -21.20 -22.87 -36.63
N SER A 224 -21.03 -24.13 -37.02
CA SER A 224 -21.86 -24.92 -37.94
C SER A 224 -22.35 -24.11 -39.15
N GLU A 225 -21.52 -24.02 -40.19
CA GLU A 225 -21.81 -24.51 -41.55
C GLU A 225 -20.52 -24.52 -42.40
#